data_AF-A0A7C1SKS7-F1
#
_entry.id   AF-A0A7C1SKS7-F1
#
_cell.length_a   1.000
_cell.length_b   1.000
_cell.length_c   1.000
_cell.angle_alpha   90.00
_cell.angle_beta   90.00
_cell.angle_gamma   90.00
#
_symmetry.space_group_name_H-M   'P 1'
#
loop_
_entity.id
_entity.type
_entity.pdbx_description
1 polymer ?
#
loop_
_entity_poly.entity_id
_entity_poly.type
_entity_poly.pdbx_seq_one_letter_code
_entity_poly.pdbx_strand_id
1 'polypeptide(L)'
;MKFKVIFIVFNLVIVFSFAFIFFMPLLLLGQEYFSLTFKHNLIPALLFVFTFIIINSYFLSNWKLFNLLEAENWPQLIEFLEEEIFIKNRVRGAYIKMLINAYLFSSTIEKIASLEARVAEKKPFLINRYAIHFGIPYLLKRPPGEAENYFSRLIAAPKVHSRVWVEWNYAFSLMQQHKFNDAKETLMALAESKRDHLVLLLTLYLLDSFSKNDAAVAAAVSADCEYLKKRYTQNNFQKKLDRSQKNIEVLLLSQIFNDALGWLFPPESDLTSSSTRVIN
;
A
#
# COMPACT_ATOMS: atom_id res chain seq x y z
N MET A 1 -13.30 -10.80 -18.49
CA MET A 1 -14.17 -11.97 -18.30
C MET A 1 -14.83 -11.87 -16.95
N LYS A 2 -16.12 -12.19 -16.84
CA LYS A 2 -16.82 -12.06 -15.55
C LYS A 2 -16.18 -12.96 -14.50
N PHE A 3 -16.03 -12.52 -13.24
CA PHE A 3 -15.37 -13.31 -12.18
C PHE A 3 -16.02 -14.69 -12.02
N LYS A 4 -17.34 -14.74 -12.20
CA LYS A 4 -18.13 -15.99 -12.23
C LYS A 4 -17.63 -16.97 -13.28
N VAL A 5 -17.28 -16.49 -14.48
CA VAL A 5 -16.78 -17.34 -15.57
C VAL A 5 -15.40 -17.87 -15.21
N ILE A 6 -14.52 -17.02 -14.68
CA ILE A 6 -13.18 -17.45 -14.24
C ILE A 6 -13.29 -18.51 -13.13
N PHE A 7 -14.16 -18.29 -12.15
CA PHE A 7 -14.40 -19.25 -11.06
C PHE A 7 -14.96 -20.59 -11.58
N ILE A 8 -15.93 -20.57 -12.50
CA ILE A 8 -16.50 -21.79 -13.08
C ILE A 8 -15.44 -22.54 -13.89
N VAL A 9 -14.71 -21.85 -14.77
CA VAL A 9 -13.67 -22.45 -15.60
C VAL A 9 -12.55 -23.03 -14.72
N PHE A 10 -12.10 -22.30 -13.70
CA PHE A 10 -11.06 -22.76 -12.78
C PHE A 10 -11.48 -24.04 -12.04
N ASN A 11 -12.69 -24.07 -11.50
CA ASN A 11 -13.22 -25.27 -10.83
C ASN A 11 -13.38 -26.44 -11.81
N LEU A 12 -13.87 -26.19 -13.03
CA LEU A 12 -14.03 -27.22 -14.04
C LEU A 12 -12.68 -27.83 -14.43
N VAL A 13 -11.66 -27.00 -14.67
CA VAL A 13 -10.31 -27.47 -14.98
C VAL A 13 -9.74 -28.29 -13.83
N ILE A 14 -9.86 -27.82 -12.58
CA ILE A 14 -9.36 -28.53 -11.41
C ILE A 14 -10.03 -29.89 -11.23
N VAL A 15 -11.36 -29.93 -11.30
CA VAL A 15 -12.12 -31.18 -11.16
C VAL A 15 -11.79 -32.13 -12.30
N PHE A 16 -11.66 -31.62 -13.53
CA PHE A 16 -11.29 -32.42 -14.69
C PHE A 16 -9.86 -32.98 -14.57
N SER A 17 -8.89 -32.16 -14.19
CA SER A 17 -7.51 -32.61 -13.96
C SER A 17 -7.43 -33.65 -12.84
N PHE A 18 -8.15 -33.43 -11.73
CA PHE A 18 -8.22 -34.41 -10.64
C PHE A 18 -8.85 -35.72 -11.11
N ALA A 19 -9.99 -35.66 -11.81
CA ALA A 19 -10.66 -36.82 -12.37
C ALA A 19 -9.72 -37.56 -13.34
N PHE A 20 -9.03 -36.85 -14.22
CA PHE A 20 -8.11 -37.46 -15.17
C PHE A 20 -6.98 -38.22 -14.47
N ILE A 21 -6.32 -37.60 -13.49
CA ILE A 21 -5.24 -38.24 -12.71
C ILE A 21 -5.78 -39.45 -11.93
N PHE A 22 -6.98 -39.33 -11.36
CA PHE A 22 -7.56 -40.37 -10.51
C PHE A 22 -8.13 -41.57 -11.30
N PHE A 23 -8.68 -41.32 -12.49
CA PHE A 23 -9.26 -42.35 -13.36
C PHE A 23 -8.29 -42.91 -14.41
N MET A 24 -7.12 -42.29 -14.64
CA MET A 24 -6.12 -42.82 -15.57
C MET A 24 -5.72 -44.30 -15.28
N PRO A 25 -5.48 -44.72 -14.02
CA PRO A 25 -5.16 -46.12 -13.72
C PRO A 25 -6.28 -47.09 -14.13
N LEU A 26 -7.55 -46.68 -14.02
CA LEU A 26 -8.70 -47.48 -14.45
C LEU A 26 -8.70 -47.69 -15.97
N LEU A 27 -8.39 -46.63 -16.73
CA LEU A 27 -8.38 -46.64 -18.20
C LEU A 27 -7.21 -47.43 -18.78
N LEU A 28 -6.03 -47.39 -18.15
CA LEU A 28 -4.80 -47.99 -18.68
C LEU A 28 -4.51 -49.39 -18.14
N LEU A 29 -4.83 -49.68 -16.87
CA LEU A 29 -4.39 -50.90 -16.17
C LEU A 29 -5.54 -51.86 -15.84
N GLY A 30 -6.79 -51.46 -16.09
CA GLY A 30 -7.97 -52.26 -15.79
C GLY A 30 -8.43 -52.21 -14.33
N GLN A 31 -9.53 -52.91 -14.04
CA GLN A 31 -10.30 -52.75 -12.80
C GLN A 31 -9.60 -53.34 -11.56
N GLU A 32 -8.79 -54.37 -11.72
CA GLU A 32 -8.06 -55.01 -10.61
C GLU A 32 -7.01 -54.09 -10.00
N TYR A 33 -6.19 -53.44 -10.84
CA TYR A 33 -5.17 -52.49 -10.41
C TYR A 33 -5.77 -51.20 -9.84
N PHE A 34 -6.90 -50.74 -10.39
CA PHE A 34 -7.62 -49.57 -9.86
C PHE A 34 -8.01 -49.74 -8.39
N SER A 35 -8.47 -50.92 -7.98
CA SER A 35 -8.88 -51.17 -6.60
C SER A 35 -7.73 -51.04 -5.58
N LEU A 36 -6.52 -51.43 -5.99
CA LEU A 36 -5.30 -51.34 -5.19
C LEU A 36 -4.82 -49.88 -5.10
N THR A 37 -4.80 -49.18 -6.24
CA THR A 37 -4.42 -47.77 -6.34
C THR A 37 -5.42 -46.85 -5.60
N PHE A 38 -6.71 -47.18 -5.62
CA PHE A 38 -7.76 -46.44 -4.92
C PHE A 38 -7.56 -46.44 -3.41
N LYS A 39 -7.21 -47.58 -2.83
CA LYS A 39 -6.92 -47.69 -1.38
C LYS A 39 -5.70 -46.87 -0.98
N HIS A 40 -4.68 -46.80 -1.83
CA HIS A 40 -3.47 -46.02 -1.55
C HIS A 40 -3.68 -44.51 -1.76
N ASN A 41 -4.49 -44.12 -2.74
CA ASN A 41 -4.72 -42.71 -3.11
C ASN A 41 -5.92 -42.06 -2.40
N LEU A 42 -6.55 -42.77 -1.46
CA LEU A 42 -7.73 -42.27 -0.74
C LEU A 42 -7.40 -41.07 0.15
N ILE A 43 -6.23 -41.07 0.79
CA ILE A 43 -5.77 -39.95 1.63
C ILE A 43 -5.54 -38.68 0.79
N PRO A 44 -4.74 -38.70 -0.31
CA PRO A 44 -4.64 -37.56 -1.22
C PRO A 44 -5.98 -37.08 -1.77
N ALA A 45 -6.89 -37.99 -2.13
CA ALA A 45 -8.21 -37.66 -2.65
C ALA A 45 -9.07 -36.93 -1.60
N LEU A 46 -9.09 -37.41 -0.36
CA LEU A 46 -9.80 -36.74 0.74
C LEU A 46 -9.21 -35.35 1.02
N LEU A 47 -7.88 -35.22 1.05
CA LEU A 47 -7.21 -33.93 1.27
C LEU A 47 -7.56 -32.94 0.15
N PHE A 48 -7.58 -33.41 -1.10
CA PHE A 48 -8.03 -32.61 -2.25
C PHE A 48 -9.47 -32.15 -2.08
N VAL A 49 -10.41 -33.06 -1.80
CA VAL A 49 -11.83 -32.72 -1.59
C VAL A 49 -12.00 -31.72 -0.45
N PHE A 50 -11.32 -31.95 0.67
CA PHE A 50 -11.34 -31.04 1.82
C PHE A 50 -10.84 -29.64 1.46
N THR A 51 -9.68 -29.56 0.79
CA THR A 51 -9.11 -28.27 0.36
C THR A 51 -10.02 -27.58 -0.66
N PHE A 52 -10.59 -28.34 -1.60
CA PHE A 52 -11.51 -27.85 -2.60
C PHE A 52 -12.78 -27.27 -1.98
N ILE A 53 -13.34 -27.94 -0.96
CA ILE A 53 -14.50 -27.44 -0.21
C ILE A 53 -14.16 -26.14 0.53
N ILE A 54 -13.00 -26.07 1.19
CA ILE A 54 -12.57 -24.85 1.91
C ILE A 54 -12.47 -23.66 0.95
N ILE A 55 -11.79 -23.83 -0.19
CA ILE A 55 -11.60 -22.77 -1.18
C ILE A 55 -12.95 -22.33 -1.73
N ASN A 56 -13.79 -23.27 -2.18
CA ASN A 56 -15.09 -22.94 -2.75
C ASN A 56 -16.02 -22.29 -1.72
N SER A 57 -16.01 -22.75 -0.47
CA SER A 57 -16.77 -22.14 0.63
C SER A 57 -16.34 -20.69 0.86
N TYR A 58 -15.03 -20.41 0.86
CA TYR A 58 -14.51 -19.05 0.98
C TYR A 58 -14.99 -18.14 -0.17
N PHE A 59 -14.94 -18.63 -1.42
CA PHE A 59 -15.40 -17.87 -2.59
C PHE A 59 -16.90 -17.58 -2.53
N LEU A 60 -17.72 -18.59 -2.20
CA LEU A 60 -19.17 -18.44 -2.06
C LEU A 60 -19.52 -17.46 -0.94
N SER A 61 -18.83 -17.53 0.20
CA SER A 61 -19.05 -16.60 1.32
C SER A 61 -18.70 -15.15 0.98
N ASN A 62 -17.77 -14.91 0.06
CA ASN A 62 -17.37 -13.55 -0.36
C ASN A 62 -17.93 -13.17 -1.74
N TRP A 63 -18.90 -13.92 -2.24
CA TRP A 63 -19.43 -13.74 -3.59
C TRP A 63 -20.03 -12.35 -3.83
N LYS A 64 -20.77 -11.81 -2.85
CA LYS A 64 -21.33 -10.46 -2.92
C LYS A 64 -20.22 -9.41 -3.05
N LEU A 65 -19.15 -9.53 -2.27
CA LEU A 65 -18.01 -8.62 -2.33
C LEU A 65 -17.34 -8.64 -3.70
N PHE A 66 -17.09 -9.82 -4.26
CA PHE A 66 -16.45 -9.95 -5.57
C PHE A 66 -17.32 -9.39 -6.70
N ASN A 67 -18.64 -9.62 -6.66
CA ASN A 67 -19.55 -9.04 -7.66
C ASN A 67 -19.60 -7.51 -7.57
N LEU A 68 -19.58 -6.94 -6.36
CA LEU A 68 -19.59 -5.48 -6.17
C LEU A 68 -18.30 -4.84 -6.68
N LEU A 69 -17.15 -5.49 -6.45
CA LEU A 69 -15.86 -5.07 -7.00
C LEU A 69 -15.82 -5.18 -8.52
N GLU A 70 -16.35 -6.27 -9.10
CA GLU A 70 -16.39 -6.46 -10.55
C GLU A 70 -17.32 -5.46 -11.23
N ALA A 71 -18.45 -5.13 -10.61
CA ALA A 71 -19.40 -4.15 -11.12
C ALA A 71 -18.95 -2.70 -10.89
N GLU A 72 -17.80 -2.47 -10.24
CA GLU A 72 -17.28 -1.16 -9.83
C GLU A 72 -18.34 -0.29 -9.11
N ASN A 73 -19.28 -0.93 -8.42
CA ASN A 73 -20.38 -0.25 -7.75
C ASN A 73 -19.94 0.22 -6.36
N TRP A 74 -19.20 1.32 -6.34
CA TRP A 74 -18.61 1.89 -5.12
C TRP A 74 -19.63 2.22 -4.02
N PRO A 75 -20.81 2.82 -4.30
CA PRO A 75 -21.81 3.09 -3.28
C PRO A 75 -22.30 1.82 -2.56
N GLN A 76 -22.67 0.78 -3.33
CA GLN A 76 -23.13 -0.49 -2.75
C GLN A 76 -22.01 -1.25 -2.05
N LEU A 77 -20.76 -1.11 -2.51
CA LEU A 77 -19.59 -1.66 -1.83
C LEU A 77 -19.39 -1.01 -0.46
N ILE A 78 -19.52 0.32 -0.38
CA ILE A 78 -19.42 1.06 0.88
C ILE A 78 -20.50 0.58 1.85
N GLU A 79 -21.77 0.56 1.44
CA GLU A 79 -22.87 0.09 2.29
C GLU A 79 -22.64 -1.33 2.81
N PHE A 80 -22.21 -2.25 1.93
CA PHE A 80 -21.90 -3.61 2.31
C PHE A 80 -20.76 -3.69 3.35
N LEU A 81 -19.68 -2.95 3.13
CA LEU A 81 -18.53 -2.94 4.04
C LEU A 81 -18.85 -2.26 5.37
N GLU A 82 -19.64 -1.18 5.36
CA GLU A 82 -20.15 -0.51 6.55
C GLU A 82 -21.03 -1.46 7.37
N GLU A 83 -21.96 -2.19 6.73
CA GLU A 83 -22.80 -3.19 7.40
C GLU A 83 -21.94 -4.30 8.04
N GLU A 84 -20.96 -4.83 7.31
CA GLU A 84 -20.08 -5.88 7.83
C GLU A 84 -19.21 -5.40 9.01
N ILE A 85 -18.71 -4.16 8.98
CA ILE A 85 -17.80 -3.63 10.01
C ILE A 85 -18.57 -3.07 11.21
N PHE A 86 -19.57 -2.21 11.00
CA PHE A 86 -20.26 -1.49 12.07
C PHE A 86 -21.38 -2.31 12.70
N ILE A 87 -22.11 -3.10 11.91
CA ILE A 87 -23.27 -3.88 12.40
C ILE A 87 -22.83 -5.31 12.77
N LYS A 88 -22.22 -6.03 11.83
CA LYS A 88 -21.82 -7.44 12.03
C LYS A 88 -20.48 -7.62 12.75
N ASN A 89 -19.82 -6.52 13.11
CA ASN A 89 -18.55 -6.49 13.85
C ASN A 89 -17.41 -7.30 13.19
N ARG A 90 -17.45 -7.48 11.86
CA ARG A 90 -16.43 -8.20 11.09
C ARG A 90 -15.27 -7.29 10.71
N VAL A 91 -14.54 -6.84 11.72
CA VAL A 91 -13.36 -5.97 11.55
C VAL A 91 -12.19 -6.78 10.98
N ARG A 92 -12.07 -6.79 9.64
CA ARG A 92 -11.02 -7.46 8.87
C ARG A 92 -10.13 -6.43 8.20
N GLY A 93 -8.81 -6.64 8.20
CA GLY A 93 -7.87 -5.71 7.57
C GLY A 93 -8.14 -5.44 6.09
N ALA A 94 -8.51 -6.48 5.33
CA ALA A 94 -8.89 -6.32 3.93
C ALA A 94 -10.11 -5.42 3.74
N TYR A 95 -11.12 -5.54 4.61
CA TYR A 95 -12.34 -4.72 4.54
C TYR A 95 -12.05 -3.28 4.95
N ILE A 96 -11.22 -3.05 5.97
CA ILE A 96 -10.78 -1.72 6.36
C ILE A 96 -10.06 -1.04 5.19
N LYS A 97 -9.04 -1.69 4.61
CA LYS A 97 -8.28 -1.12 3.49
C LYS A 97 -9.20 -0.79 2.31
N MET A 98 -10.13 -1.69 1.98
CA MET A 98 -11.06 -1.50 0.88
C MET A 98 -12.05 -0.37 1.14
N LEU A 99 -12.57 -0.28 2.37
CA LEU A 99 -13.50 0.77 2.76
C LEU A 99 -12.82 2.15 2.77
N ILE A 100 -11.59 2.26 3.27
CA ILE A 100 -10.82 3.52 3.19
C ILE A 100 -10.64 3.93 1.73
N ASN A 101 -10.21 3.01 0.86
CA ASN A 101 -10.05 3.30 -0.55
C ASN A 101 -11.38 3.71 -1.22
N ALA A 102 -12.49 3.06 -0.86
CA ALA A 102 -13.81 3.41 -1.38
C ALA A 102 -14.29 4.78 -0.88
N TYR A 103 -14.01 5.15 0.38
CA TYR A 103 -14.28 6.50 0.90
C TYR A 103 -13.48 7.57 0.18
N LEU A 104 -12.20 7.30 -0.14
CA LEU A 104 -11.36 8.23 -0.89
C LEU A 104 -11.88 8.42 -2.32
N PHE A 105 -12.26 7.34 -2.99
CA PHE A 105 -12.83 7.42 -4.34
C PHE A 105 -14.19 8.14 -4.36
N SER A 106 -15.02 7.95 -3.34
CA SER A 106 -16.32 8.62 -3.20
C SER A 106 -16.25 10.02 -2.58
N SER A 107 -15.04 10.55 -2.32
CA SER A 107 -14.81 11.84 -1.65
C SER A 107 -15.45 11.99 -0.26
N THR A 108 -15.76 10.89 0.43
CA THR A 108 -16.36 10.85 1.77
C THR A 108 -15.30 10.63 2.87
N ILE A 109 -14.24 11.45 2.82
CA ILE A 109 -13.04 11.33 3.66
C ILE A 109 -13.37 11.41 5.15
N GLU A 110 -14.42 12.15 5.52
CA GLU A 110 -14.86 12.35 6.90
C GLU A 110 -15.28 11.03 7.57
N LYS A 111 -15.81 10.07 6.78
CA LYS A 111 -16.21 8.75 7.28
C LYS A 111 -15.02 7.89 7.72
N ILE A 112 -13.80 8.20 7.27
CA ILE A 112 -12.58 7.49 7.69
C ILE A 112 -12.35 7.66 9.20
N ALA A 113 -12.66 8.83 9.77
CA ALA A 113 -12.52 9.07 11.21
C ALA A 113 -13.48 8.19 12.04
N SER A 114 -14.71 7.99 11.54
CA SER A 114 -15.68 7.07 12.19
C SER A 114 -15.21 5.62 12.13
N LEU A 115 -14.60 5.22 11.00
CA LEU A 115 -13.98 3.90 10.85
C LEU A 115 -12.77 3.74 11.77
N GLU A 116 -11.91 4.75 11.88
CA GLU A 116 -10.76 4.77 12.77
C GLU A 116 -11.19 4.54 14.23
N ALA A 117 -12.18 5.30 14.72
CA ALA A 117 -12.70 5.15 16.07
C ALA A 117 -13.23 3.73 16.34
N ARG A 118 -13.99 3.16 15.39
CA ARG A 118 -14.50 1.79 15.51
C ARG A 118 -13.39 0.74 15.52
N VAL A 119 -12.35 0.93 14.70
CA VAL A 119 -11.21 0.00 14.65
C VAL A 119 -10.36 0.12 15.92
N ALA A 120 -10.15 1.34 16.43
CA ALA A 120 -9.45 1.57 17.68
C ALA A 120 -10.13 0.86 18.87
N GLU A 121 -11.46 0.90 18.93
CA GLU A 121 -12.25 0.22 19.98
C GLU A 121 -12.15 -1.30 19.90
N LYS A 122 -12.30 -1.89 18.70
CA LYS A 122 -12.43 -3.35 18.56
C LYS A 122 -11.10 -4.07 18.33
N LYS A 123 -10.19 -3.46 17.57
CA LYS A 123 -8.92 -4.06 17.12
C LYS A 123 -7.83 -2.99 16.99
N PRO A 124 -7.32 -2.44 18.10
CA PRO A 124 -6.36 -1.33 18.09
C PRO A 124 -5.08 -1.65 17.32
N PHE A 125 -4.65 -2.92 17.28
CA PHE A 125 -3.48 -3.32 16.49
C PHE A 125 -3.61 -3.04 14.98
N LEU A 126 -4.85 -2.97 14.46
CA LEU A 126 -5.09 -2.64 13.05
C LEU A 126 -4.88 -1.16 12.75
N ILE A 127 -4.94 -0.28 13.76
CA ILE A 127 -4.55 1.12 13.61
C ILE A 127 -3.08 1.20 13.23
N ASN A 128 -2.20 0.52 13.98
CA ASN A 128 -0.75 0.50 13.69
C ASN A 128 -0.43 -0.15 12.32
N ARG A 129 -1.25 -1.11 11.88
CA ARG A 129 -1.09 -1.78 10.59
C ARG A 129 -1.51 -0.91 9.41
N TYR A 130 -2.55 -0.10 9.58
CA TYR A 130 -3.10 0.79 8.57
C TYR A 130 -2.89 2.26 8.90
N ALA A 131 -1.84 2.56 9.68
CA ALA A 131 -1.54 3.88 10.26
C ALA A 131 -1.55 4.98 9.21
N ILE A 132 -0.89 4.73 8.09
CA ILE A 132 -0.88 5.60 6.94
C ILE A 132 -2.26 5.83 6.33
N HIS A 133 -3.07 4.77 6.17
CA HIS A 133 -4.36 4.87 5.50
C HIS A 133 -5.34 5.70 6.34
N PHE A 134 -5.28 5.53 7.67
CA PHE A 134 -6.01 6.37 8.62
C PHE A 134 -5.41 7.77 8.76
N GLY A 135 -4.15 7.99 8.38
CA GLY A 135 -3.49 9.30 8.37
C GLY A 135 -3.95 10.23 7.24
N ILE A 136 -4.58 9.71 6.18
CA ILE A 136 -4.95 10.47 4.98
C ILE A 136 -5.87 11.68 5.28
N PRO A 137 -6.96 11.53 6.07
CA PRO A 137 -7.80 12.68 6.42
C PRO A 137 -7.02 13.79 7.11
N TYR A 138 -6.05 13.42 7.95
CA TYR A 138 -5.23 14.38 8.68
C TYR A 138 -4.28 15.17 7.76
N LEU A 139 -3.81 14.55 6.68
CA LEU A 139 -2.95 15.21 5.70
C LEU A 139 -3.70 16.11 4.72
N LEU A 140 -4.97 15.80 4.42
CA LEU A 140 -5.73 16.48 3.35
C LEU A 140 -6.67 17.58 3.82
N LYS A 141 -7.37 17.39 4.93
CA LYS A 141 -8.49 18.27 5.34
C LYS A 141 -8.35 18.84 6.74
N ARG A 142 -7.44 18.32 7.57
CA ARG A 142 -7.30 18.75 8.97
C ARG A 142 -6.21 19.81 9.13
N PRO A 143 -6.28 20.63 10.19
CA PRO A 143 -5.18 21.52 10.55
C PRO A 143 -3.88 20.73 10.72
N PRO A 144 -2.73 21.27 10.28
CA PRO A 144 -1.43 20.60 10.39
C PRO A 144 -1.10 20.08 11.81
N GLY A 145 -1.60 20.75 12.86
CA GLY A 145 -1.43 20.31 14.25
C GLY A 145 -2.16 19.00 14.62
N GLU A 146 -3.29 18.68 13.97
CA GLU A 146 -3.95 17.38 14.17
C GLU A 146 -3.12 16.25 13.54
N ALA A 147 -2.50 16.51 12.37
CA ALA A 147 -1.62 15.55 11.71
C ALA A 147 -0.36 15.25 12.53
N GLU A 148 0.29 16.29 13.08
CA GLU A 148 1.43 16.11 14.00
C GLU A 148 1.05 15.20 15.19
N ASN A 149 -0.07 15.50 15.86
CA ASN A 149 -0.54 14.73 17.01
C ASN A 149 -0.89 13.27 16.67
N TYR A 150 -1.37 13.03 15.45
CA TYR A 150 -1.68 11.68 14.98
C TYR A 150 -0.39 10.88 14.73
N PHE A 151 0.54 11.43 13.94
CA PHE A 151 1.77 10.71 13.60
C PHE A 151 2.73 10.59 14.77
N SER A 152 2.80 11.55 15.70
CA SER A 152 3.64 11.45 16.90
C SER A 152 3.25 10.28 17.80
N ARG A 153 1.94 10.06 18.00
CA ARG A 153 1.39 8.91 18.73
C ARG A 153 1.77 7.58 18.08
N LEU A 154 1.80 7.53 16.75
CA LEU A 154 2.19 6.34 16.00
C LEU A 154 3.70 6.08 16.07
N ILE A 155 4.54 7.12 16.05
CA ILE A 155 6.00 6.94 16.22
C ILE A 155 6.31 6.30 17.58
N ALA A 156 5.61 6.72 18.63
CA ALA A 156 5.73 6.15 19.98
C ALA A 156 5.20 4.71 20.10
N ALA A 157 4.33 4.28 19.18
CA ALA A 157 3.70 2.97 19.24
C ALA A 157 4.64 1.84 18.75
N PRO A 158 4.63 0.67 19.41
CA PRO A 158 5.41 -0.47 18.97
C PRO A 158 4.84 -1.09 17.68
N LYS A 159 5.73 -1.50 16.77
CA LYS A 159 5.42 -2.26 15.54
C LYS A 159 4.46 -1.56 14.57
N VAL A 160 4.66 -0.28 14.31
CA VAL A 160 3.93 0.44 13.26
C VAL A 160 4.42 0.03 11.86
N HIS A 161 3.48 -0.29 10.98
CA HIS A 161 3.77 -0.60 9.60
C HIS A 161 4.17 0.67 8.84
N SER A 162 5.09 0.56 7.88
CA SER A 162 5.60 1.70 7.12
C SER A 162 6.15 2.83 8.00
N ARG A 163 6.90 2.49 9.05
CA ARG A 163 7.42 3.47 10.03
C ARG A 163 8.15 4.66 9.39
N VAL A 164 8.94 4.40 8.35
CA VAL A 164 9.66 5.42 7.57
C VAL A 164 8.69 6.46 6.97
N TRP A 165 7.54 6.01 6.47
CA TRP A 165 6.49 6.90 5.96
C TRP A 165 5.76 7.65 7.07
N VAL A 166 5.55 7.02 8.23
CA VAL A 166 4.94 7.69 9.40
C VAL A 166 5.85 8.81 9.91
N GLU A 167 7.15 8.53 10.05
CA GLU A 167 8.17 9.51 10.45
C GLU A 167 8.29 10.64 9.42
N TRP A 168 8.23 10.33 8.12
CA TRP A 168 8.25 11.36 7.07
C TRP A 168 7.00 12.25 7.11
N ASN A 169 5.81 11.66 7.23
CA ASN A 169 4.56 12.43 7.32
C ASN A 169 4.50 13.29 8.60
N TYR A 170 5.10 12.82 9.70
CA TYR A 170 5.30 13.64 10.90
C TYR A 170 6.18 14.86 10.61
N ALA A 171 7.36 14.66 10.01
CA ALA A 171 8.25 15.76 9.63
C ALA A 171 7.59 16.74 8.65
N PHE A 172 6.82 16.22 7.69
CA PHE A 172 6.04 17.04 6.76
C PHE A 172 4.95 17.85 7.48
N SER A 173 4.31 17.30 8.52
CA SER A 173 3.34 18.02 9.36
C SER A 173 3.99 19.12 10.20
N LEU A 174 5.25 18.92 10.64
CA LEU A 174 6.06 19.96 11.32
C LEU A 174 6.44 21.09 10.36
N MET A 175 6.84 20.75 9.12
CA MET A 175 7.15 21.74 8.07
C MET A 175 5.96 22.65 7.78
N GLN A 176 4.76 22.08 7.65
CA GLN A 176 3.52 22.85 7.44
C GLN A 176 3.16 23.77 8.62
N GLN A 177 3.69 23.50 9.81
CA GLN A 177 3.51 24.32 11.01
C GLN A 177 4.65 25.30 11.26
N HIS A 178 5.59 25.43 10.32
CA HIS A 178 6.80 26.26 10.48
C HIS A 178 7.70 25.83 11.65
N LYS A 179 7.57 24.60 12.16
CA LYS A 179 8.45 24.00 13.17
C LYS A 179 9.70 23.44 12.50
N PHE A 180 10.46 24.33 11.86
CA PHE A 180 11.53 23.98 10.93
C PHE A 180 12.71 23.23 11.57
N ASN A 181 13.07 23.55 12.81
CA ASN A 181 14.20 22.89 13.50
C ASN A 181 13.90 21.42 13.81
N ASP A 182 12.73 21.14 14.39
CA ASP A 182 12.29 19.77 14.72
C ASP A 182 12.09 18.92 13.45
N ALA A 183 11.56 19.55 12.39
CA ALA A 183 11.43 18.92 11.08
C ALA A 183 12.81 18.54 10.51
N LYS A 184 13.79 19.45 10.58
CA LYS A 184 15.16 19.22 10.07
C LYS A 184 15.83 18.03 10.76
N GLU A 185 15.75 17.95 12.08
CA GLU A 185 16.33 16.83 12.85
C GLU A 185 15.72 15.49 12.43
N THR A 186 14.39 15.44 12.33
CA THR A 186 13.66 14.24 11.91
C THR A 186 14.03 13.83 10.48
N LEU A 187 14.10 14.79 9.55
CA LEU A 187 14.44 14.53 8.15
C LEU A 187 15.89 14.06 7.98
N MET A 188 16.84 14.63 8.72
CA MET A 188 18.23 14.18 8.71
C MET A 188 18.37 12.72 9.19
N ALA A 189 17.72 12.37 10.30
CA ALA A 189 17.71 10.99 10.79
C ALA A 189 17.07 10.01 9.78
N LEU A 190 16.02 10.46 9.07
CA LEU A 190 15.40 9.67 8.00
C LEU A 190 16.34 9.46 6.81
N ALA A 191 17.07 10.50 6.40
CA ALA A 191 18.03 10.44 5.29
C ALA A 191 19.14 9.43 5.57
N GLU A 192 19.71 9.44 6.77
CA GLU A 192 20.76 8.50 7.20
C GLU A 192 20.33 7.04 7.12
N SER A 193 19.05 6.76 7.40
CA SER A 193 18.54 5.39 7.43
C SER A 193 18.56 4.70 6.06
N LYS A 194 18.43 5.47 4.96
CA LYS A 194 18.37 5.03 3.55
C LYS A 194 17.44 3.83 3.28
N ARG A 195 16.42 3.62 4.12
CA ARG A 195 15.56 2.41 4.10
C ARG A 195 14.59 2.36 2.93
N ASP A 196 14.10 3.52 2.49
CA ASP A 196 13.17 3.64 1.36
C ASP A 196 13.64 4.77 0.44
N HIS A 197 13.99 4.44 -0.81
CA HIS A 197 14.48 5.42 -1.77
C HIS A 197 13.42 6.43 -2.22
N LEU A 198 12.12 6.08 -2.19
CA LEU A 198 11.05 7.05 -2.50
C LEU A 198 10.93 8.09 -1.39
N VAL A 199 10.93 7.63 -0.14
CA VAL A 199 10.93 8.55 1.01
C VAL A 199 12.22 9.36 1.04
N LEU A 200 13.38 8.74 0.77
CA LEU A 200 14.65 9.46 0.69
C LEU A 200 14.61 10.61 -0.31
N LEU A 201 14.06 10.40 -1.52
CA LEU A 201 13.90 11.47 -2.50
C LEU A 201 13.10 12.64 -1.95
N LEU A 202 11.95 12.36 -1.32
CA LEU A 202 11.12 13.39 -0.70
C LEU A 202 11.82 14.08 0.47
N THR A 203 12.53 13.32 1.30
CA THR A 203 13.32 13.84 2.42
C THR A 203 14.38 14.82 1.93
N LEU A 204 15.14 14.46 0.88
CA LEU A 204 16.17 15.32 0.31
C LEU A 204 15.58 16.58 -0.31
N TYR A 205 14.46 16.45 -1.02
CA TYR A 205 13.75 17.60 -1.60
C TYR A 205 13.28 18.58 -0.53
N LEU A 206 12.78 18.08 0.61
CA LEU A 206 12.42 18.95 1.74
C LEU A 206 13.65 19.53 2.45
N LEU A 207 14.72 18.75 2.63
CA LEU A 207 15.97 19.22 3.26
C LEU A 207 16.69 20.29 2.42
N ASP A 208 16.51 20.31 1.10
CA ASP A 208 17.08 21.36 0.25
C ASP A 208 16.59 22.76 0.62
N SER A 209 15.39 22.89 1.18
CA SER A 209 14.91 24.19 1.70
C SER A 209 15.80 24.76 2.82
N PHE A 210 16.57 23.91 3.51
CA PHE A 210 17.50 24.27 4.57
C PHE A 210 18.95 24.44 4.09
N SER A 211 19.28 24.00 2.87
CA SER A 211 20.65 23.95 2.36
C SER A 211 21.32 25.33 2.29
N LYS A 212 20.53 26.39 2.14
CA LYS A 212 21.02 27.79 2.12
C LYS A 212 21.53 28.27 3.48
N ASN A 213 20.99 27.74 4.58
CA ASN A 213 21.25 28.23 5.93
C ASN A 213 22.09 27.27 6.78
N ASP A 214 22.30 26.04 6.31
CA ASP A 214 23.02 24.99 7.05
C ASP A 214 23.94 24.20 6.10
N ALA A 215 25.24 24.47 6.21
CA ALA A 215 26.26 23.84 5.37
C ALA A 215 26.37 22.32 5.60
N ALA A 216 26.06 21.83 6.81
CA ALA A 216 26.08 20.40 7.10
C ALA A 216 24.91 19.68 6.38
N VAL A 217 23.72 20.31 6.36
CA VAL A 217 22.58 19.79 5.58
C VAL A 217 22.89 19.84 4.08
N ALA A 218 23.49 20.91 3.57
CA ALA A 218 23.86 21.02 2.16
C ALA A 218 24.84 19.89 1.73
N ALA A 219 25.82 19.58 2.58
CA ALA A 219 26.76 18.49 2.34
C ALA A 219 26.06 17.11 2.36
N ALA A 220 25.15 16.88 3.32
CA ALA A 220 24.38 15.63 3.39
C ALA A 220 23.46 15.46 2.17
N VAL A 221 22.73 16.51 1.80
CA VAL A 221 21.83 16.49 0.64
C VAL A 221 22.59 16.22 -0.65
N SER A 222 23.74 16.88 -0.87
CA SER A 222 24.53 16.65 -2.09
C SER A 222 25.09 15.22 -2.17
N ALA A 223 25.62 14.69 -1.06
CA ALA A 223 26.12 13.31 -1.00
C ALA A 223 25.02 12.27 -1.28
N ASP A 224 23.83 12.46 -0.71
CA ASP A 224 22.72 11.53 -0.91
C ASP A 224 22.02 11.68 -2.27
N CYS A 225 22.03 12.88 -2.85
CA CYS A 225 21.66 13.10 -4.25
C CYS A 225 22.59 12.34 -5.20
N GLU A 226 23.91 12.40 -5.00
CA GLU A 226 24.84 11.60 -5.77
C GLU A 226 24.60 10.10 -5.59
N TYR A 227 24.32 9.66 -4.36
CA TYR A 227 23.97 8.26 -4.09
C TYR A 227 22.76 7.79 -4.89
N LEU A 228 21.70 8.61 -4.97
CA LEU A 228 20.51 8.30 -5.77
C LEU A 228 20.82 8.30 -7.28
N LYS A 229 21.57 9.30 -7.76
CA LYS A 229 21.97 9.41 -9.18
C LYS A 229 22.85 8.25 -9.65
N LYS A 230 23.73 7.72 -8.79
CA LYS A 230 24.56 6.54 -9.09
C LYS A 230 23.73 5.27 -9.25
N ARG A 231 22.58 5.17 -8.56
CA ARG A 231 21.74 3.96 -8.58
C ARG A 231 20.59 4.01 -9.59
N TYR A 232 20.12 5.21 -9.93
CA TYR A 232 18.93 5.39 -10.73
C TYR A 232 19.14 6.41 -11.84
N THR A 233 18.60 6.10 -13.01
CA THR A 233 18.30 7.09 -14.04
C THR A 233 16.91 7.64 -13.82
N GLN A 234 16.61 8.82 -14.36
CA GLN A 234 15.28 9.45 -14.30
C GLN A 234 14.18 8.47 -14.74
N ASN A 235 14.34 7.80 -15.88
CA ASN A 235 13.38 6.82 -16.39
C ASN A 235 13.21 5.60 -15.47
N ASN A 236 14.27 5.10 -14.85
CA ASN A 236 14.17 3.96 -13.94
C ASN A 236 13.50 4.36 -12.62
N PHE A 237 13.75 5.58 -12.14
CA PHE A 237 13.09 6.09 -10.94
C PHE A 237 11.61 6.39 -11.20
N GLN A 238 11.26 6.97 -12.36
CA GLN A 238 9.87 7.18 -12.77
C GLN A 238 9.12 5.85 -12.85
N LYS A 239 9.69 4.82 -13.48
CA LYS A 239 9.08 3.47 -13.51
C LYS A 239 8.88 2.90 -12.10
N LYS A 240 9.78 3.19 -11.16
CA LYS A 240 9.63 2.79 -9.75
C LYS A 240 8.45 3.54 -9.11
N LEU A 241 8.35 4.84 -9.33
CA LEU A 241 7.23 5.67 -8.87
C LEU A 241 5.89 5.16 -9.41
N ASP A 242 5.80 4.93 -10.71
CA ASP A 242 4.58 4.44 -11.38
C ASP A 242 4.14 3.07 -10.85
N ARG A 243 5.09 2.15 -10.61
CA ARG A 243 4.80 0.85 -9.98
C ARG A 243 4.27 0.99 -8.56
N SER A 244 4.67 2.05 -7.86
CA SER A 244 4.29 2.35 -6.49
C SER A 244 3.02 3.19 -6.36
N GLN A 245 2.40 3.67 -7.45
CA GLN A 245 1.12 4.41 -7.42
C GLN A 245 -0.06 3.61 -6.86
N LYS A 246 0.05 2.28 -6.75
CA LYS A 246 -0.91 1.45 -6.00
C LYS A 246 -0.93 1.76 -4.50
N ASN A 247 0.11 2.43 -4.00
CA ASN A 247 0.15 2.96 -2.64
C ASN A 247 -0.48 4.34 -2.65
N ILE A 248 -1.51 4.50 -1.83
CA ILE A 248 -2.31 5.71 -1.81
C ILE A 248 -1.51 6.97 -1.41
N GLU A 249 -0.47 6.81 -0.60
CA GLU A 249 0.46 7.91 -0.28
C GLU A 249 1.18 8.45 -1.51
N VAL A 250 1.67 7.56 -2.37
CA VAL A 250 2.38 7.93 -3.58
C VAL A 250 1.43 8.64 -4.55
N LEU A 251 0.17 8.22 -4.60
CA LEU A 251 -0.86 8.90 -5.39
C LEU A 251 -1.12 10.31 -4.86
N LEU A 252 -1.33 10.45 -3.54
CA LEU A 252 -1.62 11.75 -2.90
C LEU A 252 -0.46 12.74 -3.03
N LEU A 253 0.78 12.25 -2.98
CA LEU A 253 2.00 13.06 -3.08
C LEU A 253 2.58 13.09 -4.49
N SER A 254 1.82 12.63 -5.51
CA SER A 254 2.32 12.46 -6.88
C SER A 254 2.91 13.74 -7.47
N GLN A 255 2.30 14.90 -7.18
CA GLN A 255 2.83 16.19 -7.60
C GLN A 255 4.20 16.48 -6.96
N ILE A 256 4.33 16.33 -5.64
CA ILE A 256 5.60 16.56 -4.92
C ILE A 256 6.67 15.58 -5.41
N PHE A 257 6.29 14.33 -5.72
CA PHE A 257 7.20 13.36 -6.31
C PHE A 257 7.71 13.77 -7.68
N ASN A 258 6.84 14.29 -8.56
CA ASN A 258 7.23 14.76 -9.87
C ASN A 258 8.16 15.98 -9.77
N ASP A 259 7.86 16.91 -8.86
CA ASP A 259 8.68 18.09 -8.60
C ASP A 259 10.06 17.70 -8.05
N ALA A 260 10.11 16.77 -7.08
CA ALA A 260 11.35 16.25 -6.52
C ALA A 260 12.19 15.47 -7.55
N LEU A 261 11.54 14.74 -8.47
CA LEU A 261 12.23 14.06 -9.57
C LEU A 261 12.82 15.04 -10.58
N GLY A 262 12.07 16.08 -10.94
CA GLY A 262 12.56 17.16 -11.81
C GLY A 262 13.72 17.93 -11.18
N TRP A 263 13.66 18.16 -9.86
CA TRP A 263 14.77 18.76 -9.11
C TRP A 263 16.01 17.87 -9.06
N LEU A 264 15.87 16.56 -8.86
CA LEU A 264 17.01 15.64 -8.82
C LEU A 264 17.64 15.45 -10.21
N PHE A 265 16.81 15.33 -11.25
CA PHE A 265 17.22 15.16 -12.65
C PHE A 265 16.72 16.34 -13.49
N PRO A 266 17.36 17.52 -13.38
CA PRO A 266 16.96 18.68 -14.16
C PRO A 266 17.11 18.37 -15.67
N PRO A 267 16.17 18.82 -16.50
CA PRO A 267 16.27 18.67 -17.94
C PRO A 267 17.55 19.36 -18.45
N GLU A 268 18.18 18.80 -19.49
CA GLU A 268 19.46 19.29 -20.04
C GLU A 268 19.46 20.79 -20.43
N SER A 269 18.29 21.43 -20.55
CA SER A 269 18.13 22.86 -20.79
C SER A 269 18.51 23.78 -19.61
N ASP A 270 18.59 23.27 -18.38
CA ASP A 270 18.96 24.05 -17.18
C ASP A 270 20.43 23.92 -16.76
N LEU A 271 21.19 23.04 -17.43
CA LEU A 271 22.64 22.92 -17.22
C LEU A 271 23.41 24.10 -17.85
N THR A 272 22.81 24.83 -18.79
CA THR A 272 23.40 26.03 -19.41
C THR A 272 23.04 27.33 -18.68
N SER A 273 21.99 27.37 -17.85
CA SER A 273 21.58 28.58 -17.12
C SER A 273 22.27 28.73 -15.76
N SER A 274 22.83 27.66 -15.20
CA SER A 274 23.58 27.67 -13.94
C SER A 274 25.04 28.16 -14.09
N SER A 275 25.54 28.31 -15.32
CA SER A 275 26.83 28.98 -15.61
C SER A 275 26.70 30.49 -15.87
N THR A 276 25.49 31.05 -15.80
CA THR A 276 25.25 32.48 -16.05
C THR A 276 24.20 33.09 -15.10
N ARG A 277 24.35 32.84 -13.80
CA ARG A 277 23.93 33.83 -12.79
C ARG A 277 25.16 34.57 -12.30
N VAL A 278 25.73 35.34 -13.22
CA VAL A 278 26.56 36.50 -12.89
C VAL A 278 25.63 37.54 -12.28
N ILE A 279 26.07 38.01 -11.11
CA ILE A 279 25.57 39.10 -10.30
C ILE A 279 25.00 40.25 -11.15
N ASN A 280 23.76 40.64 -10.84
CA ASN A 280 23.35 42.03 -10.73
C ASN A 280 22.33 42.14 -9.59
#